data_AF-A0A238WIW7-F1
#
_entry.id   AF-A0A238WIW7-F1
#
_cell.length_a   1.000
_cell.length_b   1.000
_cell.length_c   1.000
_cell.angle_alpha   90.00
_cell.angle_beta   90.00
_cell.angle_gamma   90.00
#
_symmetry.space_group_name_H-M   'P 1'
#
loop_
_entity.id
_entity.type
_entity.pdbx_description
1 polymer ?
#
loop_
_entity_poly.entity_id
_entity_poly.type
_entity_poly.pdbx_seq_one_letter_code
_entity_poly.pdbx_strand_id
1 'polypeptide(L)'
;MKRKDFSDLKIETQNEKDVYFEHEEFIAGTAPFLRGIYPTMYLEKPLETKILVEFSSPQKCNTFIKEHITKGYKYFTFHINSNNTNPIDEKETGGILISNTEDVKTLFNEIKLQNLEITIYTENNTLNVIKLLNLGLRELQTSLENLNFNIQLNTSANIIDVFEYFIQHNIKSIEISNTRSIENKTPEADLADLLFTSYVCIQHHVSKGNTIDSIANKISFNLKLGNKHFIEIAKARSARMLWAKIIHLFNPKKQASYALKLHATIENATTILPAIFGGYQSATSFETEQLVALEETGITKTVDPWAGSNYMEQKTAEITSKAWLLFEGLKNK
;
A
#
# COMPACT_ATOMS: atom_id res chain seq x y z
N MET A 1 16.28 25.55 24.88
CA MET A 1 16.93 25.57 23.55
C MET A 1 16.69 26.96 22.94
N LYS A 2 17.74 27.72 22.57
CA LYS A 2 17.54 29.03 21.91
C LYS A 2 16.85 28.78 20.56
N ARG A 3 15.76 29.52 20.26
CA ARG A 3 15.13 29.47 18.93
C ARG A 3 16.18 29.88 17.89
N LYS A 4 16.28 29.12 16.80
CA LYS A 4 17.11 29.51 15.66
C LYS A 4 16.55 30.81 15.10
N ASP A 5 17.42 31.78 14.90
CA ASP A 5 17.10 33.04 14.23
C ASP A 5 17.09 32.79 12.72
N PHE A 6 15.96 33.07 12.09
CA PHE A 6 15.75 32.89 10.64
C PHE A 6 15.57 34.23 9.93
N SER A 7 15.81 35.36 10.62
CA SER A 7 15.67 36.70 10.02
C SER A 7 16.59 36.92 8.82
N ASP A 8 17.73 36.23 8.76
CA ASP A 8 18.68 36.29 7.65
C ASP A 8 18.49 35.17 6.59
N LEU A 9 17.39 34.40 6.66
CA LEU A 9 17.15 33.33 5.70
C LEU A 9 16.86 33.91 4.30
N LYS A 10 17.85 33.85 3.42
CA LYS A 10 17.68 34.17 1.99
C LYS A 10 17.11 32.96 1.26
N ILE A 11 15.90 33.11 0.74
CA ILE A 11 15.26 32.12 -0.13
C ILE A 11 15.59 32.48 -1.58
N GLU A 12 16.40 31.65 -2.24
CA GLU A 12 16.56 31.74 -3.69
C GLU A 12 15.26 31.24 -4.34
N THR A 13 14.63 32.08 -5.16
CA THR A 13 13.41 31.76 -5.89
C THR A 13 13.74 31.71 -7.37
N GLN A 14 13.26 30.67 -8.05
CA GLN A 14 13.33 30.56 -9.51
C GLN A 14 12.01 31.06 -10.09
N ASN A 15 12.05 32.15 -10.87
CA ASN A 15 10.85 32.77 -11.43
C ASN A 15 10.44 32.17 -12.78
N GLU A 16 11.37 31.55 -13.51
CA GLU A 16 11.14 30.94 -14.81
C GLU A 16 11.54 29.46 -14.80
N LYS A 17 10.73 28.61 -15.44
CA LYS A 17 11.02 27.18 -15.54
C LYS A 17 11.90 26.92 -16.75
N ASP A 18 13.14 26.51 -16.49
CA ASP A 18 14.16 26.28 -17.53
C ASP A 18 14.32 24.80 -17.91
N VAL A 19 13.72 23.88 -17.15
CA VAL A 19 13.82 22.43 -17.36
C VAL A 19 12.42 21.86 -17.44
N TYR A 20 12.14 21.14 -18.53
CA TYR A 20 10.89 20.45 -18.76
C TYR A 20 11.14 18.96 -18.90
N PHE A 21 10.24 18.16 -18.36
CA PHE A 21 10.28 16.70 -18.45
C PHE A 21 9.11 16.20 -19.29
N GLU A 22 9.35 15.16 -20.11
CA GLU A 22 8.31 14.57 -20.99
C GLU A 22 7.06 14.14 -20.21
N HIS A 23 7.23 13.68 -18.96
CA HIS A 23 6.14 13.17 -18.15
C HIS A 23 5.16 14.25 -17.65
N GLU A 24 5.51 15.53 -17.77
CA GLU A 24 4.63 16.62 -17.34
C GLU A 24 3.32 16.68 -18.13
N GLU A 25 3.32 16.19 -19.37
CA GLU A 25 2.14 16.12 -20.24
C GLU A 25 1.13 15.04 -19.79
N PHE A 26 1.51 14.15 -18.88
CA PHE A 26 0.60 13.11 -18.39
C PHE A 26 -0.44 13.68 -17.44
N ILE A 27 -1.69 13.23 -17.62
CA ILE A 27 -2.85 13.64 -16.81
C ILE A 27 -3.31 12.52 -15.86
N ALA A 28 -4.16 12.86 -14.89
CA ALA A 28 -4.77 11.89 -14.00
C ALA A 28 -5.83 11.04 -14.73
N GLY A 29 -6.04 9.81 -14.26
CA GLY A 29 -7.06 8.91 -14.81
C GLY A 29 -6.73 8.31 -16.18
N THR A 30 -5.56 8.60 -16.75
CA THR A 30 -5.08 8.01 -18.01
C THR A 30 -3.67 7.47 -17.83
N ALA A 31 -3.36 6.31 -18.39
CA ALA A 31 -2.01 5.75 -18.37
C ALA A 31 -1.00 6.78 -18.93
N PRO A 32 0.15 6.99 -18.27
CA PRO A 32 0.75 6.14 -17.22
C PRO A 32 0.37 6.53 -15.77
N PHE A 33 -0.75 7.25 -15.58
CA PHE A 33 -1.34 7.59 -14.28
C PHE A 33 -0.43 8.36 -13.33
N LEU A 34 0.53 9.13 -13.85
CA LEU A 34 1.47 9.93 -13.06
C LEU A 34 0.75 10.71 -11.94
N ARG A 35 -0.28 11.47 -12.33
CA ARG A 35 -1.04 12.39 -11.46
C ARG A 35 -2.16 11.71 -10.64
N GLY A 36 -2.29 10.39 -10.73
CA GLY A 36 -3.30 9.60 -10.01
C GLY A 36 -4.15 8.71 -10.92
N ILE A 37 -4.73 7.65 -10.35
CA ILE A 37 -5.46 6.62 -11.10
C ILE A 37 -6.90 7.00 -11.47
N TYR A 38 -7.46 8.02 -10.82
CA TYR A 38 -8.79 8.53 -11.11
C TYR A 38 -8.69 9.96 -11.65
N PRO A 39 -9.50 10.36 -12.64
CA PRO A 39 -9.44 11.72 -13.20
C PRO A 39 -9.66 12.82 -12.14
N THR A 40 -10.49 12.55 -11.14
CA THR A 40 -10.94 13.49 -10.11
C THR A 40 -10.31 13.23 -8.74
N MET A 41 -9.59 12.11 -8.56
CA MET A 41 -9.02 11.64 -7.28
C MET A 41 -9.95 11.93 -6.08
N TYR A 42 -9.47 12.63 -5.06
CA TYR A 42 -10.18 12.85 -3.79
C TYR A 42 -11.37 13.80 -3.88
N LEU A 43 -11.58 14.47 -5.02
CA LEU A 43 -12.78 15.27 -5.23
C LEU A 43 -14.04 14.38 -5.21
N GLU A 44 -13.94 13.16 -5.76
CA GLU A 44 -15.05 12.18 -5.80
C GLU A 44 -14.76 10.93 -4.98
N LYS A 45 -13.51 10.50 -4.89
CA LYS A 45 -13.10 9.25 -4.24
C LYS A 45 -12.16 9.55 -3.08
N PRO A 46 -12.67 9.73 -1.85
CA PRO A 46 -11.84 10.06 -0.70
C PRO A 46 -10.81 8.97 -0.42
N LEU A 47 -9.73 9.36 0.25
CA LEU A 47 -8.74 8.41 0.77
C LEU A 47 -9.40 7.50 1.80
N GLU A 48 -9.26 6.19 1.63
CA GLU A 48 -9.79 5.21 2.60
C GLU A 48 -8.86 5.13 3.82
N THR A 49 -9.39 5.37 5.02
CA THR A 49 -8.64 5.23 6.27
C THR A 49 -8.82 3.81 6.83
N LYS A 50 -7.71 3.07 6.94
CA LYS A 50 -7.66 1.70 7.47
C LYS A 50 -7.14 1.73 8.91
N ILE A 51 -7.84 1.08 9.83
CA ILE A 51 -7.38 0.97 11.22
C ILE A 51 -6.45 -0.23 11.35
N LEU A 52 -5.25 -0.02 11.89
CA LEU A 52 -4.33 -1.09 12.25
C LEU A 52 -4.78 -1.77 13.56
N VAL A 53 -4.87 -3.09 13.54
CA VAL A 53 -5.20 -3.94 14.70
C VAL A 53 -3.99 -4.83 14.97
N GLU A 54 -3.34 -4.65 16.12
CA GLU A 54 -2.10 -5.38 16.45
C GLU A 54 -1.95 -5.82 17.91
N PHE A 55 -3.02 -5.75 18.72
CA PHE A 55 -2.98 -6.31 20.07
C PHE A 55 -2.70 -7.82 20.02
N SER A 56 -1.83 -8.31 20.91
CA SER A 56 -1.47 -9.72 20.94
C SER A 56 -2.66 -10.67 21.16
N SER A 57 -3.67 -10.23 21.94
CA SER A 57 -4.85 -11.03 22.26
C SER A 57 -5.95 -10.94 21.18
N PRO A 58 -6.39 -12.07 20.60
CA PRO A 58 -7.56 -12.11 19.70
C PRO A 58 -8.83 -11.53 20.33
N GLN A 59 -9.04 -11.75 21.63
CA GLN A 59 -10.20 -11.24 22.36
C GLN A 59 -10.18 -9.71 22.47
N LYS A 60 -9.02 -9.12 22.79
CA LYS A 60 -8.88 -7.66 22.84
C LYS A 60 -9.08 -7.04 21.46
N CYS A 61 -8.55 -7.68 20.41
CA CYS A 61 -8.81 -7.27 19.04
C CYS A 61 -10.30 -7.31 18.70
N ASN A 62 -11.02 -8.38 19.06
CA ASN A 62 -12.47 -8.48 18.82
C ASN A 62 -13.24 -7.31 19.45
N THR A 63 -12.98 -7.02 20.74
CA THR A 63 -13.58 -5.89 21.44
C THR A 63 -13.25 -4.57 20.74
N PHE A 64 -11.98 -4.34 20.43
CA PHE A 64 -11.52 -3.13 19.75
C PHE A 64 -12.21 -2.92 18.40
N ILE A 65 -12.33 -3.97 17.59
CA ILE A 65 -12.97 -3.89 16.27
C ILE A 65 -14.46 -3.60 16.41
N LYS A 66 -15.16 -4.28 17.32
CA LYS A 66 -16.60 -4.04 17.58
C LYS A 66 -16.84 -2.57 17.94
N GLU A 67 -16.03 -1.99 18.81
CA GLU A 67 -16.11 -0.57 19.18
C GLU A 67 -15.86 0.39 18.00
N HIS A 68 -14.99 0.03 17.05
CA HIS A 68 -14.74 0.87 15.88
C HIS A 68 -15.83 0.71 14.82
N ILE A 69 -16.42 -0.48 14.69
CA ILE A 69 -17.57 -0.70 13.81
C ILE A 69 -18.77 0.16 14.24
N THR A 70 -19.03 0.31 15.55
CA THR A 70 -20.12 1.18 16.04
C THR A 70 -19.88 2.66 15.74
N LYS A 71 -18.62 3.08 15.59
CA LYS A 71 -18.21 4.42 15.13
C LYS A 71 -18.25 4.58 13.61
N GLY A 72 -18.59 3.53 12.85
CA GLY A 72 -18.74 3.56 11.39
C GLY A 72 -17.52 3.12 10.59
N TYR A 73 -16.43 2.69 11.23
CA TYR A 73 -15.25 2.19 10.54
C TYR A 73 -15.51 0.84 9.87
N LYS A 74 -14.98 0.68 8.65
CA LYS A 74 -15.19 -0.52 7.81
C LYS A 74 -13.90 -1.14 7.29
N TYR A 75 -12.78 -0.42 7.33
CA TYR A 75 -11.51 -0.88 6.78
C TYR A 75 -10.53 -1.18 7.90
N PHE A 76 -10.03 -2.41 7.96
CA PHE A 76 -9.14 -2.87 9.02
C PHE A 76 -7.94 -3.60 8.43
N THR A 77 -6.75 -3.32 8.94
CA THR A 77 -5.53 -4.07 8.69
C THR A 77 -5.17 -4.83 9.95
N PHE A 78 -5.02 -6.15 9.86
CA PHE A 78 -4.70 -7.00 10.99
C PHE A 78 -3.24 -7.43 10.86
N HIS A 79 -2.40 -7.04 11.81
CA HIS A 79 -1.03 -7.50 11.89
C HIS A 79 -0.99 -8.83 12.65
N ILE A 80 -0.78 -9.95 11.95
CA ILE A 80 -0.67 -11.28 12.57
C ILE A 80 0.80 -11.60 12.85
N ASN A 81 1.10 -11.90 14.11
CA ASN A 81 2.43 -12.32 14.54
C ASN A 81 2.67 -13.78 14.17
N SER A 82 3.35 -14.01 13.06
CA SER A 82 3.63 -15.35 12.54
C SER A 82 4.64 -16.16 13.37
N ASN A 83 5.39 -15.51 14.26
CA ASN A 83 6.41 -16.18 15.07
C ASN A 83 5.81 -16.73 16.38
N ASN A 84 4.59 -16.30 16.74
CA ASN A 84 3.92 -16.64 18.00
C ASN A 84 4.80 -16.45 19.25
N THR A 85 5.75 -15.51 19.19
CA THR A 85 6.54 -15.11 20.34
C THR A 85 5.81 -13.99 21.07
N ASN A 86 5.60 -14.15 22.37
CA ASN A 86 5.04 -13.08 23.20
C ASN A 86 5.90 -11.82 23.06
N PRO A 87 5.29 -10.63 22.92
CA PRO A 87 6.05 -9.38 22.91
C PRO A 87 6.85 -9.26 24.20
N ILE A 88 8.08 -8.75 24.07
CA ILE A 88 9.03 -8.61 25.19
C ILE A 88 8.57 -7.51 26.17
N ASP A 89 7.77 -6.54 25.69
CA ASP A 89 7.24 -5.42 26.47
C ASP A 89 5.76 -5.56 26.85
N GLU A 90 5.38 -5.01 28.00
CA GLU A 90 4.02 -4.97 28.57
C GLU A 90 2.95 -4.32 27.68
N LYS A 91 3.33 -3.70 26.55
CA LYS A 91 2.41 -2.97 25.67
C LYS A 91 1.50 -3.84 24.80
N GLU A 92 1.64 -5.17 24.80
CA GLU A 92 0.87 -6.08 23.92
C GLU A 92 0.97 -5.76 22.41
N THR A 93 1.90 -4.90 22.01
CA THR A 93 2.10 -4.47 20.62
C THR A 93 3.18 -5.35 20.00
N GLY A 94 2.75 -6.29 19.16
CA GLY A 94 3.64 -7.17 18.41
C GLY A 94 2.92 -8.00 17.34
N GLY A 95 1.66 -7.66 17.05
CA GLY A 95 0.78 -8.45 16.20
C GLY A 95 -0.04 -9.48 16.98
N ILE A 96 -1.18 -9.82 16.41
CA ILE A 96 -2.18 -10.77 16.94
C ILE A 96 -1.57 -12.17 16.94
N LEU A 97 -1.63 -12.84 18.08
CA LEU A 97 -1.19 -14.22 18.22
C LEU A 97 -2.33 -15.15 17.78
N ILE A 98 -2.11 -15.86 16.67
CA ILE A 98 -3.06 -16.84 16.14
C ILE A 98 -2.30 -18.15 15.93
N SER A 99 -2.66 -19.17 16.72
CA SER A 99 -2.02 -20.49 16.70
C SER A 99 -2.95 -21.58 16.19
N ASN A 100 -4.26 -21.39 16.31
CA ASN A 100 -5.27 -22.39 15.94
C ASN A 100 -6.56 -21.73 15.43
N THR A 101 -7.56 -22.54 15.04
CA THR A 101 -8.85 -22.04 14.53
C THR A 101 -9.74 -21.41 15.60
N GLU A 102 -9.56 -21.77 16.88
CA GLU A 102 -10.27 -21.14 18.01
C GLU A 102 -9.87 -19.68 18.20
N ASP A 103 -8.60 -19.35 18.00
CA ASP A 103 -8.10 -17.96 18.03
C ASP A 103 -8.76 -17.12 16.92
N VAL A 104 -8.91 -17.69 15.73
CA VAL A 104 -9.58 -17.04 14.59
C VAL A 104 -11.07 -16.82 14.90
N LYS A 105 -11.75 -17.82 15.48
CA LYS A 105 -13.14 -17.68 15.91
C LYS A 105 -13.28 -16.60 16.96
N THR A 106 -12.39 -16.56 17.94
CA THR A 106 -12.36 -15.53 18.98
C THR A 106 -12.19 -14.14 18.37
N LEU A 107 -11.24 -13.98 17.44
CA LEU A 107 -10.98 -12.71 16.76
C LEU A 107 -12.23 -12.16 16.04
N PHE A 108 -12.98 -13.02 15.36
CA PHE A 108 -14.11 -12.62 14.53
C PHE A 108 -15.50 -12.92 15.11
N ASN A 109 -15.57 -13.34 16.38
CA ASN A 109 -16.83 -13.73 17.02
C ASN A 109 -17.85 -12.58 16.98
N GLU A 110 -19.06 -12.87 16.51
CA GLU A 110 -20.19 -11.92 16.34
C GLU A 110 -19.88 -10.69 15.46
N ILE A 111 -18.90 -10.77 14.57
CA ILE A 111 -18.60 -9.72 13.59
C ILE A 111 -19.15 -10.11 12.22
N LYS A 112 -19.95 -9.24 11.61
CA LYS A 112 -20.44 -9.42 10.23
C LYS A 112 -19.35 -9.07 9.21
N LEU A 113 -18.46 -10.00 8.95
CA LEU A 113 -17.26 -9.79 8.12
C LEU A 113 -17.56 -9.35 6.68
N GLN A 114 -18.73 -9.69 6.12
CA GLN A 114 -19.11 -9.31 4.75
C GLN A 114 -19.22 -7.79 4.55
N ASN A 115 -19.42 -7.04 5.65
CA ASN A 115 -19.56 -5.59 5.63
C ASN A 115 -18.22 -4.85 5.82
N LEU A 116 -17.13 -5.59 6.02
CA LEU A 116 -15.80 -5.04 6.29
C LEU A 116 -14.89 -5.26 5.09
N GLU A 117 -13.86 -4.43 4.97
CA GLU A 117 -12.69 -4.69 4.16
C GLU A 117 -11.50 -5.02 5.06
N ILE A 118 -10.96 -6.22 4.88
CA ILE A 118 -9.99 -6.84 5.78
C ILE A 118 -8.68 -7.01 5.01
N THR A 119 -7.61 -6.41 5.52
CA THR A 119 -6.26 -6.63 5.02
C THR A 119 -5.48 -7.41 6.06
N ILE A 120 -4.86 -8.53 5.69
CA ILE A 120 -3.97 -9.28 6.58
C ILE A 120 -2.53 -8.95 6.26
N TYR A 121 -1.82 -8.49 7.28
CA TYR A 121 -0.39 -8.24 7.24
C TYR A 121 0.32 -9.23 8.16
N THR A 122 1.40 -9.83 7.67
CA THR A 122 2.30 -10.64 8.51
C THR A 122 3.72 -10.56 7.97
N GLU A 123 4.69 -10.61 8.87
CA GLU A 123 6.09 -10.44 8.49
C GLU A 123 6.70 -11.66 7.82
N ASN A 124 6.32 -12.87 8.28
CA ASN A 124 6.82 -14.14 7.79
C ASN A 124 5.67 -15.14 7.61
N ASN A 125 5.94 -16.28 6.98
CA ASN A 125 5.02 -17.43 6.93
C ASN A 125 3.61 -17.09 6.41
N THR A 126 3.50 -16.11 5.51
CA THR A 126 2.23 -15.58 4.99
C THR A 126 1.28 -16.67 4.53
N LEU A 127 1.79 -17.67 3.80
CA LEU A 127 0.98 -18.80 3.33
C LEU A 127 0.34 -19.60 4.48
N ASN A 128 1.09 -19.88 5.55
CA ASN A 128 0.58 -20.66 6.68
C ASN A 128 -0.46 -19.87 7.48
N VAL A 129 -0.21 -18.58 7.70
CA VAL A 129 -1.15 -17.69 8.37
C VAL A 129 -2.47 -17.62 7.61
N ILE A 130 -2.44 -17.40 6.29
CA ILE A 130 -3.65 -17.32 5.47
C ILE A 130 -4.40 -18.65 5.44
N LYS A 131 -3.69 -19.78 5.35
CA LYS A 131 -4.31 -21.11 5.41
C LYS A 131 -5.03 -21.32 6.74
N LEU A 132 -4.40 -20.97 7.86
CA LEU A 132 -5.01 -21.07 9.19
C LEU A 132 -6.24 -20.17 9.32
N LEU A 133 -6.14 -18.92 8.85
CA LEU A 133 -7.27 -18.00 8.81
C LEU A 133 -8.43 -18.56 7.99
N ASN A 134 -8.18 -19.09 6.79
CA ASN A 134 -9.23 -19.68 5.96
C ASN A 134 -9.90 -20.88 6.65
N LEU A 135 -9.14 -21.73 7.34
CA LEU A 135 -9.69 -22.84 8.12
C LEU A 135 -10.62 -22.34 9.24
N GLY A 136 -10.19 -21.36 10.03
CA GLY A 136 -11.03 -20.78 11.09
C GLY A 136 -12.27 -20.06 10.55
N LEU A 137 -12.14 -19.36 9.42
CA LEU A 137 -13.28 -18.73 8.75
C LEU A 137 -14.30 -19.75 8.25
N ARG A 138 -13.87 -20.92 7.78
CA ARG A 138 -14.76 -22.03 7.39
C ARG A 138 -15.57 -22.57 8.56
N GLU A 139 -14.98 -22.63 9.77
CA GLU A 139 -15.72 -22.97 10.98
C GLU A 139 -16.77 -21.90 11.34
N LEU A 140 -16.54 -20.64 10.97
CA LEU A 140 -17.52 -19.54 11.04
C LEU A 140 -18.51 -19.50 9.86
N GLN A 141 -18.59 -20.59 9.06
CA GLN A 141 -19.47 -20.72 7.89
C GLN A 141 -19.24 -19.63 6.82
N THR A 142 -18.02 -19.13 6.72
CA THR A 142 -17.60 -18.21 5.66
C THR A 142 -16.25 -18.65 5.10
N SER A 143 -15.69 -17.91 4.16
CA SER A 143 -14.40 -18.23 3.58
C SER A 143 -13.77 -16.98 2.97
N LEU A 144 -12.47 -17.03 2.68
CA LEU A 144 -11.76 -15.89 2.09
C LEU A 144 -12.39 -15.41 0.78
N GLU A 145 -12.94 -16.34 -0.01
CA GLU A 145 -13.53 -16.07 -1.32
C GLU A 145 -14.83 -15.25 -1.24
N ASN A 146 -15.50 -15.27 -0.09
CA ASN A 146 -16.77 -14.60 0.15
C ASN A 146 -16.61 -13.23 0.85
N LEU A 147 -15.37 -12.82 1.13
CA LEU A 147 -15.06 -11.61 1.90
C LEU A 147 -14.29 -10.59 1.05
N ASN A 148 -14.39 -9.31 1.43
CA ASN A 148 -13.49 -8.27 0.91
C ASN A 148 -12.12 -8.40 1.59
N PHE A 149 -11.42 -9.47 1.23
CA PHE A 149 -10.17 -9.84 1.86
C PHE A 149 -8.98 -9.50 0.95
N ASN A 150 -7.99 -8.86 1.55
CA ASN A 150 -6.74 -8.47 0.92
C ASN A 150 -5.57 -9.08 1.69
N ILE A 151 -4.52 -9.46 0.99
CA ILE A 151 -3.28 -9.99 1.60
C ILE A 151 -2.17 -8.98 1.37
N GLN A 152 -1.53 -8.52 2.43
CA GLN A 152 -0.27 -7.81 2.30
C GLN A 152 0.88 -8.83 2.24
N LEU A 153 1.62 -8.82 1.15
CA LEU A 153 2.69 -9.75 0.85
C LEU A 153 4.03 -9.04 0.90
N ASN A 154 4.89 -9.45 1.81
CA ASN A 154 6.27 -8.97 1.87
C ASN A 154 7.15 -9.73 0.87
N THR A 155 8.07 -9.01 0.23
CA THR A 155 9.06 -9.58 -0.68
C THR A 155 9.90 -10.63 0.06
N SER A 156 9.66 -11.91 -0.25
CA SER A 156 10.24 -13.07 0.45
C SER A 156 10.36 -14.26 -0.51
N ALA A 157 11.12 -15.29 -0.10
CA ALA A 157 11.45 -16.44 -0.94
C ALA A 157 10.23 -17.23 -1.45
N ASN A 158 9.08 -17.18 -0.76
CA ASN A 158 7.90 -17.99 -1.07
C ASN A 158 6.79 -17.17 -1.76
N ILE A 159 7.15 -16.10 -2.47
CA ILE A 159 6.20 -15.17 -3.11
C ILE A 159 5.24 -15.88 -4.07
N ILE A 160 5.75 -16.81 -4.88
CA ILE A 160 4.96 -17.54 -5.87
C ILE A 160 3.93 -18.44 -5.21
N ASP A 161 4.27 -19.15 -4.14
CA ASP A 161 3.33 -20.05 -3.46
C ASP A 161 2.16 -19.28 -2.83
N VAL A 162 2.46 -18.12 -2.22
CA VAL A 162 1.42 -17.23 -1.69
C VAL A 162 0.55 -16.69 -2.82
N PHE A 163 1.17 -16.29 -3.93
CA PHE A 163 0.46 -15.75 -5.08
C PHE A 163 -0.42 -16.80 -5.77
N GLU A 164 0.03 -18.05 -5.85
CA GLU A 164 -0.78 -19.17 -6.34
C GLU A 164 -1.98 -19.43 -5.44
N TYR A 165 -1.78 -19.44 -4.11
CA TYR A 165 -2.87 -19.57 -3.16
C TYR A 165 -3.90 -18.44 -3.33
N PHE A 166 -3.42 -17.20 -3.49
CA PHE A 166 -4.25 -16.03 -3.78
C PHE A 166 -5.11 -16.21 -5.03
N ILE A 167 -4.55 -16.73 -6.13
CA ILE A 167 -5.30 -17.00 -7.37
C ILE A 167 -6.31 -18.14 -7.18
N GLN A 168 -5.88 -19.26 -6.59
CA GLN A 168 -6.70 -20.46 -6.39
C GLN A 168 -7.95 -20.17 -5.56
N HIS A 169 -7.81 -19.31 -4.55
CA HIS A 169 -8.90 -18.88 -3.69
C HIS A 169 -9.54 -17.57 -4.15
N ASN A 170 -9.34 -17.13 -5.39
CA ASN A 170 -9.96 -15.91 -5.96
C ASN A 170 -10.01 -14.71 -5.00
N ILE A 171 -8.93 -14.50 -4.24
CA ILE A 171 -8.88 -13.43 -3.24
C ILE A 171 -8.95 -12.08 -3.97
N LYS A 172 -9.56 -11.07 -3.32
CA LYS A 172 -9.95 -9.81 -3.96
C LYS A 172 -8.73 -9.03 -4.46
N SER A 173 -7.73 -8.85 -3.59
CA SER A 173 -6.48 -8.18 -3.96
C SER A 173 -5.27 -8.63 -3.13
N ILE A 174 -4.09 -8.30 -3.63
CA ILE A 174 -2.80 -8.54 -3.00
C ILE A 174 -1.98 -7.24 -3.00
N GLU A 175 -1.51 -6.85 -1.82
CA GLU A 175 -0.73 -5.63 -1.60
C GLU A 175 0.74 -6.00 -1.43
N ILE A 176 1.57 -5.79 -2.45
CA ILE A 176 3.01 -6.08 -2.40
C ILE A 176 3.72 -4.98 -1.61
N SER A 177 4.57 -5.37 -0.65
CA SER A 177 5.12 -4.48 0.36
C SER A 177 6.57 -4.84 0.70
N ASN A 178 7.32 -3.85 1.22
CA ASN A 178 8.69 -3.97 1.70
C ASN A 178 8.87 -3.46 3.14
N THR A 179 7.90 -3.69 4.03
CA THR A 179 7.90 -3.11 5.39
C THR A 179 9.14 -3.42 6.23
N ARG A 180 9.86 -4.52 5.98
CA ARG A 180 11.12 -4.86 6.67
C ARG A 180 12.37 -4.14 6.16
N SER A 181 12.35 -3.58 4.95
CA SER A 181 13.58 -3.18 4.25
C SER A 181 13.91 -1.68 4.32
N ILE A 182 13.05 -0.88 4.96
CA ILE A 182 13.08 0.57 4.79
C ILE A 182 14.28 1.22 5.48
N GLU A 183 14.78 0.65 6.58
CA GLU A 183 15.82 1.33 7.37
C GLU A 183 17.16 1.50 6.63
N ASN A 184 17.42 0.72 5.56
CA ASN A 184 18.68 0.78 4.81
C ASN A 184 18.56 0.81 3.28
N LYS A 185 17.36 0.85 2.69
CA LYS A 185 17.19 0.91 1.22
C LYS A 185 16.87 2.33 0.74
N THR A 186 17.41 2.68 -0.43
CA THR A 186 17.05 3.92 -1.10
C THR A 186 15.63 3.80 -1.68
N PRO A 187 14.89 4.92 -1.85
CA PRO A 187 13.56 4.91 -2.47
C PRO A 187 13.50 4.20 -3.82
N GLU A 188 14.57 4.31 -4.60
CA GLU A 188 14.70 3.72 -5.93
C GLU A 188 14.90 2.19 -5.87
N ALA A 189 15.72 1.72 -4.94
CA ALA A 189 15.92 0.29 -4.71
C ALA A 189 14.65 -0.37 -4.16
N ASP A 190 13.97 0.29 -3.22
CA ASP A 190 12.70 -0.18 -2.68
C ASP A 190 11.64 -0.32 -3.78
N LEU A 191 11.50 0.69 -4.63
CA LEU A 191 10.56 0.64 -5.74
C LEU A 191 10.93 -0.44 -6.77
N ALA A 192 12.23 -0.61 -7.08
CA ALA A 192 12.70 -1.64 -7.99
C ALA A 192 12.35 -3.06 -7.50
N ASP A 193 12.49 -3.34 -6.20
CA ASP A 193 12.16 -4.64 -5.61
C ASP A 193 10.66 -4.95 -5.70
N LEU A 194 9.79 -3.96 -5.45
CA LEU A 194 8.33 -4.11 -5.57
C LEU A 194 7.92 -4.42 -7.01
N LEU A 195 8.49 -3.66 -7.95
CA LEU A 195 8.26 -3.83 -9.38
C LEU A 195 8.75 -5.19 -9.87
N PHE A 196 9.93 -5.62 -9.42
CA PHE A 196 10.50 -6.92 -9.77
C PHE A 196 9.67 -8.08 -9.22
N THR A 197 9.28 -8.01 -7.96
CA THR A 197 8.41 -9.01 -7.33
C THR A 197 7.09 -9.15 -8.09
N SER A 198 6.49 -8.02 -8.46
CA SER A 198 5.26 -8.00 -9.24
C SER A 198 5.45 -8.61 -10.62
N TYR A 199 6.54 -8.25 -11.31
CA TYR A 199 6.89 -8.79 -12.61
C TYR A 199 7.02 -10.32 -12.57
N VAL A 200 7.70 -10.87 -11.56
CA VAL A 200 7.84 -12.32 -11.35
C VAL A 200 6.48 -13.00 -11.15
N CYS A 201 5.60 -12.43 -10.31
CA CYS A 201 4.25 -12.96 -10.10
C CYS A 201 3.41 -12.91 -11.38
N ILE A 202 3.46 -11.81 -12.11
CA ILE A 202 2.74 -11.62 -13.37
C ILE A 202 3.25 -12.59 -14.44
N GLN A 203 4.57 -12.72 -14.58
CA GLN A 203 5.17 -13.63 -15.55
C GLN A 203 4.75 -15.07 -15.29
N HIS A 204 4.72 -15.48 -14.02
CA HIS A 204 4.22 -16.79 -13.60
C HIS A 204 2.73 -17.00 -13.92
N HIS A 205 1.90 -15.98 -13.70
CA HIS A 205 0.47 -16.05 -14.04
C HIS A 205 0.22 -16.20 -15.54
N VAL A 206 0.95 -15.41 -16.34
CA VAL A 206 0.83 -15.39 -17.80
C VAL A 206 1.42 -16.65 -18.44
N SER A 207 2.50 -17.21 -17.88
CA SER A 207 3.09 -18.47 -18.39
C SER A 207 2.13 -19.66 -18.27
N LYS A 208 1.16 -19.60 -17.36
CA LYS A 208 0.06 -20.57 -17.23
C LYS A 208 -1.09 -20.34 -18.23
N GLY A 209 -0.94 -19.43 -19.18
CA GLY A 209 -1.93 -19.14 -20.23
C GLY A 209 -3.00 -18.12 -19.82
N ASN A 210 -2.89 -17.49 -18.65
CA ASN A 210 -3.83 -16.47 -18.22
C ASN A 210 -3.49 -15.08 -18.79
N THR A 211 -4.50 -14.22 -18.93
CA THR A 211 -4.30 -12.85 -19.43
C THR A 211 -3.83 -11.90 -18.33
N ILE A 212 -2.99 -10.92 -18.67
CA ILE A 212 -2.61 -9.85 -17.72
C ILE A 212 -3.81 -9.06 -17.19
N ASP A 213 -4.85 -8.87 -18.01
CA ASP A 213 -6.06 -8.15 -17.62
C ASP A 213 -6.84 -8.81 -16.48
N SER A 214 -6.63 -10.11 -16.22
CA SER A 214 -7.30 -10.83 -15.14
C SER A 214 -6.64 -10.62 -13.77
N ILE A 215 -5.40 -10.12 -13.75
CA ILE A 215 -4.57 -10.09 -12.54
C ILE A 215 -4.06 -8.69 -12.18
N ALA A 216 -3.78 -7.83 -13.17
CA ALA A 216 -3.16 -6.52 -12.93
C ALA A 216 -3.94 -5.66 -11.92
N ASN A 217 -5.27 -5.60 -12.03
CA ASN A 217 -6.13 -4.80 -11.15
C ASN A 217 -6.25 -5.35 -9.72
N LYS A 218 -5.76 -6.57 -9.48
CA LYS A 218 -5.75 -7.18 -8.16
C LYS A 218 -4.42 -6.99 -7.42
N ILE A 219 -3.38 -6.51 -8.11
CA ILE A 219 -2.07 -6.22 -7.51
C ILE A 219 -2.03 -4.72 -7.18
N SER A 220 -1.66 -4.39 -5.95
CA SER A 220 -1.40 -3.04 -5.48
C SER A 220 -0.10 -3.01 -4.69
N PHE A 221 0.43 -1.82 -4.39
CA PHE A 221 1.58 -1.68 -3.49
C PHE A 221 1.13 -1.09 -2.16
N ASN A 222 1.71 -1.57 -1.05
CA ASN A 222 1.65 -0.89 0.22
C ASN A 222 3.03 -0.35 0.60
N LEU A 223 3.12 0.97 0.82
CA LEU A 223 4.36 1.68 1.11
C LEU A 223 4.28 2.29 2.51
N LYS A 224 5.22 1.92 3.38
CA LYS A 224 5.38 2.65 4.65
C LYS A 224 6.09 3.97 4.37
N LEU A 225 5.45 5.08 4.74
CA LEU A 225 5.94 6.42 4.42
C LEU A 225 6.83 6.97 5.53
N GLY A 226 7.97 7.52 5.14
CA GLY A 226 8.87 8.21 6.05
C GLY A 226 8.65 9.72 6.09
N ASN A 227 9.55 10.41 6.79
CA ASN A 227 9.50 11.86 6.98
C ASN A 227 10.02 12.66 5.77
N LYS A 228 10.50 12.00 4.70
CA LYS A 228 11.01 12.65 3.48
C LYS A 228 9.88 13.01 2.52
N HIS A 229 9.05 13.97 2.93
CA HIS A 229 7.80 14.37 2.27
C HIS A 229 7.81 14.30 0.72
N PHE A 230 8.68 15.08 0.07
CA PHE A 230 8.71 15.16 -1.40
C PHE A 230 9.23 13.89 -2.07
N ILE A 231 10.11 13.14 -1.39
CA ILE A 231 10.63 11.87 -1.90
C ILE A 231 9.52 10.82 -1.94
N GLU A 232 8.68 10.76 -0.92
CA GLU A 232 7.54 9.83 -0.89
C GLU A 232 6.52 10.12 -2.00
N ILE A 233 6.24 11.41 -2.25
CA ILE A 233 5.35 11.85 -3.35
C ILE A 233 5.95 11.48 -4.70
N ALA A 234 7.22 11.82 -4.94
CA ALA A 234 7.92 11.49 -6.18
C ALA A 234 8.01 9.97 -6.41
N LYS A 235 8.20 9.19 -5.35
CA LYS A 235 8.21 7.72 -5.40
C LYS A 235 6.84 7.15 -5.80
N ALA A 236 5.75 7.68 -5.26
CA ALA A 236 4.38 7.27 -5.63
C ALA A 236 4.07 7.56 -7.10
N ARG A 237 4.44 8.77 -7.57
CA ARG A 237 4.36 9.19 -8.98
C ARG A 237 5.16 8.25 -9.89
N SER A 238 6.41 7.98 -9.52
CA SER A 238 7.32 7.07 -10.23
C SER A 238 6.76 5.64 -10.30
N ALA A 239 6.19 5.14 -9.19
CA ALA A 239 5.65 3.79 -9.11
C ALA A 239 4.53 3.54 -10.13
N ARG A 240 3.61 4.50 -10.29
CA ARG A 240 2.51 4.40 -11.28
C ARG A 240 3.05 4.36 -12.71
N MET A 241 4.02 5.23 -13.01
CA MET A 241 4.63 5.25 -14.34
C MET A 241 5.37 3.95 -14.68
N LEU A 242 6.19 3.47 -13.75
CA LEU A 242 6.97 2.25 -13.94
C LEU A 242 6.07 1.00 -13.98
N TRP A 243 5.00 0.96 -13.18
CA TRP A 243 3.98 -0.07 -13.29
C TRP A 243 3.35 -0.10 -14.68
N ALA A 244 2.89 1.06 -15.18
CA ALA A 244 2.30 1.12 -16.50
C ALA A 244 3.28 0.63 -17.59
N LYS A 245 4.56 0.98 -17.47
CA LYS A 245 5.64 0.50 -18.34
C LYS A 245 5.82 -1.03 -18.27
N ILE A 246 5.79 -1.63 -17.08
CA ILE A 246 5.88 -3.09 -16.90
C ILE A 246 4.67 -3.80 -17.48
N ILE A 247 3.47 -3.32 -17.16
CA ILE A 247 2.23 -3.93 -17.64
C ILE A 247 2.15 -3.90 -19.17
N HIS A 248 2.67 -2.85 -19.81
CA HIS A 248 2.74 -2.76 -21.28
C HIS A 248 3.46 -3.95 -21.92
N LEU A 249 4.48 -4.51 -21.26
CA LEU A 249 5.25 -5.67 -21.76
C LEU A 249 4.39 -6.93 -21.96
N PHE A 250 3.21 -6.99 -21.30
CA PHE A 250 2.30 -8.14 -21.35
C PHE A 250 1.09 -7.90 -22.27
N ASN A 251 1.09 -6.83 -23.07
CA ASN A 251 0.05 -6.51 -24.04
C ASN A 251 -1.39 -6.55 -23.48
N PRO A 252 -1.69 -5.76 -22.43
CA PRO A 252 -3.04 -5.71 -21.85
C PRO A 252 -4.05 -5.18 -22.87
N LYS A 253 -5.30 -5.60 -22.76
CA LYS A 253 -6.40 -5.09 -23.59
C LYS A 253 -7.20 -4.01 -22.86
N LYS A 254 -7.12 -3.94 -21.53
CA LYS A 254 -7.90 -3.01 -20.71
C LYS A 254 -7.02 -1.88 -20.18
N GLN A 255 -7.48 -0.64 -20.39
CA GLN A 255 -6.80 0.54 -19.85
C GLN A 255 -6.67 0.51 -18.32
N ALA A 256 -7.65 -0.10 -17.64
CA ALA A 256 -7.63 -0.27 -16.19
C ALA A 256 -6.40 -1.02 -15.69
N SER A 257 -5.86 -1.97 -16.46
CA SER A 257 -4.71 -2.80 -16.04
C SER A 257 -3.43 -1.99 -15.81
N TYR A 258 -3.32 -0.83 -16.44
CA TYR A 258 -2.20 0.09 -16.24
C TYR A 258 -2.31 0.89 -14.92
N ALA A 259 -3.45 0.85 -14.21
CA ALA A 259 -3.66 1.63 -13.01
C ALA A 259 -3.13 0.90 -11.76
N LEU A 260 -2.01 1.36 -11.22
CA LEU A 260 -1.49 0.88 -9.95
C LEU A 260 -2.19 1.55 -8.77
N LYS A 261 -2.85 0.77 -7.93
CA LYS A 261 -3.31 1.25 -6.62
C LYS A 261 -2.14 1.28 -5.64
N LEU A 262 -2.08 2.35 -4.85
CA LEU A 262 -1.10 2.52 -3.78
C LEU A 262 -1.82 2.65 -2.43
N HIS A 263 -1.33 1.91 -1.45
CA HIS A 263 -1.73 1.96 -0.05
C HIS A 263 -0.54 2.47 0.76
N ALA A 264 -0.82 3.24 1.81
CA ALA A 264 0.20 3.79 2.68
C ALA A 264 0.11 3.14 4.07
N THR A 265 1.25 2.90 4.69
CA THR A 265 1.33 2.70 6.13
C THR A 265 2.02 3.91 6.73
N ILE A 266 1.38 4.53 7.73
CA ILE A 266 1.83 5.81 8.27
C ILE A 266 1.85 5.76 9.79
N GLU A 267 2.83 6.44 10.37
CA GLU A 267 3.10 6.38 11.81
C GLU A 267 2.52 7.58 12.56
N ASN A 268 2.35 8.72 11.89
CA ASN A 268 1.91 9.96 12.53
C ASN A 268 1.16 10.87 11.55
N ALA A 269 0.50 11.89 12.10
CA ALA A 269 -0.31 12.84 11.34
C ALA A 269 0.46 13.61 10.25
N THR A 270 1.78 13.74 10.30
CA THR A 270 2.54 14.44 9.25
C THR A 270 2.77 13.56 8.02
N THR A 271 2.88 12.25 8.23
CA THR A 271 3.08 11.25 7.16
C THR A 271 1.82 10.97 6.32
N ILE A 272 0.64 11.46 6.72
CA ILE A 272 -0.56 11.41 5.86
C ILE A 272 -0.44 12.33 4.64
N LEU A 273 0.23 13.48 4.77
CA LEU A 273 0.33 14.47 3.72
C LEU A 273 1.00 13.91 2.45
N PRO A 274 2.16 13.22 2.52
CA PRO A 274 2.70 12.58 1.33
C PRO A 274 1.81 11.46 0.78
N ALA A 275 0.99 10.79 1.60
CA ALA A 275 0.00 9.82 1.10
C ALA A 275 -1.09 10.53 0.26
N ILE A 276 -1.60 11.65 0.74
CA ILE A 276 -2.61 12.45 0.03
C ILE A 276 -1.98 13.04 -1.24
N PHE A 277 -0.91 13.81 -1.11
CA PHE A 277 -0.28 14.44 -2.27
C PHE A 277 0.31 13.44 -3.27
N GLY A 278 0.68 12.25 -2.82
CA GLY A 278 1.12 11.15 -3.67
C GLY A 278 -0.02 10.44 -4.40
N GLY A 279 -1.29 10.69 -4.07
CA GLY A 279 -2.44 10.10 -4.74
C GLY A 279 -2.71 8.64 -4.35
N TYR A 280 -2.49 8.28 -3.09
CA TYR A 280 -2.78 6.94 -2.55
C TYR A 280 -4.28 6.68 -2.43
N GLN A 281 -4.68 5.41 -2.45
CA GLN A 281 -6.09 4.98 -2.34
C GLN A 281 -6.49 4.72 -0.90
N SER A 282 -5.55 4.28 -0.05
CA SER A 282 -5.81 4.14 1.38
C SER A 282 -4.58 4.46 2.21
N ALA A 283 -4.79 4.73 3.49
CA ALA A 283 -3.74 4.84 4.50
C ALA A 283 -4.10 4.05 5.76
N THR A 284 -3.16 3.24 6.24
CA THR A 284 -3.27 2.44 7.45
C THR A 284 -2.56 3.11 8.61
N SER A 285 -3.23 3.20 9.75
CA SER A 285 -2.67 3.75 11.00
C SER A 285 -3.34 3.25 12.26
N PHE A 286 -2.68 3.48 13.39
CA PHE A 286 -3.22 3.26 14.72
C PHE A 286 -4.19 4.35 15.17
N GLU A 287 -3.93 5.58 14.74
CA GLU A 287 -4.65 6.77 15.19
C GLU A 287 -5.58 7.31 14.10
N THR A 288 -6.62 8.01 14.54
CA THR A 288 -7.68 8.57 13.68
C THR A 288 -7.49 10.06 13.39
N GLU A 289 -6.42 10.67 13.92
CA GLU A 289 -6.10 12.11 13.80
C GLU A 289 -5.92 12.58 12.34
N GLN A 290 -5.78 11.65 11.41
CA GLN A 290 -5.65 11.90 9.98
C GLN A 290 -6.93 12.43 9.32
N LEU A 291 -8.09 12.24 9.96
CA LEU A 291 -9.36 12.77 9.47
C LEU A 291 -9.32 14.30 9.35
N VAL A 292 -8.61 14.99 10.24
CA VAL A 292 -8.43 16.46 10.18
C VAL A 292 -7.79 16.87 8.86
N ALA A 293 -6.75 16.15 8.41
CA ALA A 293 -6.09 16.44 7.14
C ALA A 293 -7.05 16.29 5.95
N LEU A 294 -7.98 15.33 6.02
CA LEU A 294 -8.94 15.05 4.94
C LEU A 294 -10.12 16.02 4.92
N GLU A 295 -10.62 16.42 6.09
CA GLU A 295 -11.87 17.16 6.24
C GLU A 295 -11.67 18.68 6.33
N GLU A 296 -10.60 19.16 6.95
CA GLU A 296 -10.47 20.58 7.31
C GLU A 296 -9.49 21.37 6.44
N THR A 297 -8.49 20.72 5.86
CA THR A 297 -7.37 21.43 5.20
C THR A 297 -7.64 21.83 3.75
N GLY A 298 -8.63 21.22 3.11
CA GLY A 298 -8.95 21.43 1.69
C GLY A 298 -7.91 20.87 0.70
N ILE A 299 -6.87 20.18 1.16
CA ILE A 299 -5.80 19.63 0.29
C ILE A 299 -6.31 18.56 -0.70
N THR A 300 -7.49 18.00 -0.46
CA THR A 300 -8.16 17.00 -1.30
C THR A 300 -8.92 17.61 -2.49
N LYS A 301 -8.96 18.95 -2.62
CA LYS A 301 -9.73 19.65 -3.67
C LYS A 301 -9.00 19.79 -5.01
N THR A 302 -7.71 19.45 -5.06
CA THR A 302 -6.89 19.53 -6.28
C THR A 302 -6.22 18.19 -6.55
N VAL A 303 -6.27 17.74 -7.80
CA VAL A 303 -5.57 16.55 -8.24
C VAL A 303 -4.09 16.88 -8.43
N ASP A 304 -3.22 16.16 -7.72
CA ASP A 304 -1.76 16.28 -7.80
C ASP A 304 -1.26 17.74 -7.75
N PRO A 305 -1.42 18.44 -6.62
CA PRO A 305 -1.13 19.87 -6.51
C PRO A 305 0.35 20.24 -6.70
N TRP A 306 1.25 19.24 -6.71
CA TRP A 306 2.68 19.45 -6.97
C TRP A 306 3.05 19.36 -8.45
N ALA A 307 2.10 19.04 -9.33
CA ALA A 307 2.36 18.97 -10.76
C ALA A 307 2.91 20.30 -11.31
N GLY A 308 3.97 20.20 -12.10
CA GLY A 308 4.68 21.33 -12.70
C GLY A 308 5.81 21.89 -11.84
N SER A 309 5.90 21.56 -10.55
CA SER A 309 7.01 22.00 -9.68
C SER A 309 8.34 21.44 -10.16
N ASN A 310 9.31 22.31 -10.49
CA ASN A 310 10.64 21.91 -11.00
C ASN A 310 11.30 20.86 -10.10
N TYR A 311 11.27 21.08 -8.79
CA TYR A 311 11.83 20.15 -7.82
C TYR A 311 11.09 18.80 -7.82
N MET A 312 9.76 18.81 -7.87
CA MET A 312 8.96 17.57 -7.86
C MET A 312 9.17 16.77 -9.14
N GLU A 313 9.13 17.42 -10.30
CA GLU A 313 9.28 16.75 -11.60
C GLU A 313 10.70 16.21 -11.77
N GLN A 314 11.72 16.98 -11.35
CA GLN A 314 13.09 16.50 -11.33
C GLN A 314 13.25 15.28 -10.42
N LYS A 315 12.71 15.32 -9.19
CA LYS A 315 12.81 14.18 -8.27
C LYS A 315 12.06 12.96 -8.78
N THR A 316 10.91 13.16 -9.42
CA THR A 316 10.15 12.08 -10.07
C THR A 316 10.96 11.45 -11.19
N ALA A 317 11.59 12.25 -12.07
CA ALA A 317 12.46 11.75 -13.14
C ALA A 317 13.67 10.97 -12.61
N GLU A 318 14.35 11.50 -11.58
CA GLU A 318 15.51 10.87 -10.96
C GLU A 318 15.17 9.49 -10.37
N ILE A 319 14.09 9.42 -9.57
CA ILE A 319 13.64 8.16 -8.95
C ILE A 319 13.20 7.17 -10.02
N THR A 320 12.38 7.61 -11.00
CA THR A 320 11.89 6.77 -12.09
C THR A 320 13.03 6.13 -12.86
N SER A 321 14.03 6.92 -13.26
CA SER A 321 15.16 6.44 -14.07
C SER A 321 16.04 5.45 -13.31
N LYS A 322 16.41 5.77 -12.07
CA LYS A 322 17.25 4.90 -11.24
C LYS A 322 16.54 3.61 -10.85
N ALA A 323 15.27 3.69 -10.45
CA ALA A 323 14.48 2.51 -10.10
C ALA A 323 14.32 1.57 -11.31
N TRP A 324 14.14 2.13 -12.51
CA TRP A 324 14.09 1.32 -13.74
C TRP A 324 15.40 0.57 -14.01
N LEU A 325 16.55 1.24 -13.90
CA LEU A 325 17.87 0.59 -14.08
C LEU A 325 18.10 -0.52 -13.06
N LEU A 326 17.71 -0.31 -11.80
CA LEU A 326 17.80 -1.33 -10.76
C LEU A 326 16.89 -2.52 -11.05
N PHE A 327 15.65 -2.26 -11.49
CA PHE A 327 14.70 -3.29 -11.91
C PHE A 327 15.24 -4.13 -13.08
N GLU A 328 15.79 -3.49 -14.12
CA GLU A 328 16.41 -4.20 -15.25
C GLU A 328 17.61 -5.03 -14.80
N GLY A 329 18.41 -4.51 -13.88
CA GLY A 329 19.52 -5.24 -13.26
C GLY A 329 19.06 -6.48 -12.50
N LEU A 330 17.90 -6.44 -11.83
CA LEU A 330 17.30 -7.61 -11.16
C LEU A 330 16.76 -8.63 -12.17
N LYS A 331 16.14 -8.17 -13.27
CA LYS A 331 15.59 -9.03 -14.32
C LYS A 331 16.66 -9.82 -15.08
N ASN A 332 17.87 -9.29 -15.19
CA ASN A 332 18.97 -9.90 -15.93
C ASN A 332 19.86 -10.84 -15.10
N LYS A 333 19.60 -10.99 -13.79
CA LYS A 333 20.31 -11.93 -12.92
C LYS A 333 19.67 -13.31 -12.94
#